data_AF-A0A519RTY5-F1
#
_entry.id   AF-A0A519RTY5-F1
#
_cell.length_a   1.000
_cell.length_b   1.000
_cell.length_c   1.000
_cell.angle_alpha   90.00
_cell.angle_beta   90.00
_cell.angle_gamma   90.00
#
_symmetry.space_group_name_H-M   'P 1'
#
loop_
_entity.id
_entity.type
_entity.pdbx_description
1 polymer ?
#
loop_
_entity_poly.entity_id
_entity_poly.type
_entity_poly.pdbx_seq_one_letter_code
_entity_poly.pdbx_strand_id
1 'polypeptide(L)' 'MVIINSFEEYKSYLGNEIGASQWHKINQEQIDKFAEATLDFQWIHCDQEKAKTTGPFGSTIAHG' A
#
# COMPACT_ATOMS: atom_id res chain seq x y z
N MET A 1 3.03 4.24 -19.82
CA MET A 1 4.22 4.70 -19.09
C MET A 1 4.72 5.96 -19.80
N VAL A 2 4.81 7.06 -19.07
CA VAL A 2 5.43 8.30 -19.57
C VAL A 2 6.93 8.20 -19.27
N ILE A 3 7.76 8.49 -20.26
CA ILE A 3 9.21 8.60 -20.09
C ILE A 3 9.53 10.08 -20.03
N ILE A 4 10.21 10.52 -18.99
CA ILE A 4 10.59 11.91 -18.76
C ILE A 4 12.12 11.96 -18.79
N ASN A 5 12.69 12.72 -19.72
CA ASN A 5 14.12 12.71 -20.03
C ASN A 5 14.89 13.89 -19.42
N SER A 6 14.18 14.89 -18.90
CA SER A 6 14.79 16.06 -18.26
C SER A 6 13.91 16.65 -17.16
N PHE A 7 14.52 17.50 -16.33
CA PHE A 7 13.79 18.25 -15.30
C PHE A 7 12.81 19.26 -15.93
N GLU A 8 13.18 19.89 -17.04
CA GLU A 8 12.32 20.81 -17.79
C GLU A 8 11.08 20.09 -18.32
N GLU A 9 11.26 18.88 -18.84
CA GLU A 9 10.15 18.01 -19.27
C GLU A 9 9.28 17.62 -18.07
N TYR A 10 9.86 17.20 -16.94
CA TYR A 10 9.12 16.91 -15.70
C TYR A 10 8.28 18.10 -15.24
N LYS A 11 8.88 19.30 -15.21
CA LYS A 11 8.23 20.53 -14.76
C LYS A 11 7.03 20.89 -15.64
N SER A 12 7.07 20.56 -16.93
CA SER A 12 5.96 20.82 -17.86
C SER A 12 4.69 20.02 -17.53
N TYR A 13 4.81 18.91 -16.76
CA TYR A 13 3.68 18.10 -16.31
C TYR A 13 3.00 18.62 -15.04
N LEU A 14 3.42 19.75 -14.46
CA LEU A 14 2.81 20.29 -13.25
C LEU A 14 1.30 20.52 -13.44
N GLY A 15 0.50 19.87 -12.59
CA GLY A 15 -0.98 19.93 -12.65
C GLY A 15 -1.62 18.91 -13.59
N ASN A 16 -0.85 18.11 -14.33
CA ASN A 16 -1.34 17.07 -15.22
C ASN A 16 -1.24 15.68 -14.55
N GLU A 17 -2.19 14.80 -14.86
CA GLU A 17 -2.11 13.38 -14.52
C GLU A 17 -1.11 12.68 -15.46
N ILE A 18 -0.13 11.96 -14.91
CA ILE A 18 0.93 11.26 -15.67
C ILE A 18 0.65 9.75 -15.87
N GLY A 19 -0.51 9.29 -15.38
CA GLY A 19 -1.04 7.94 -15.58
C GLY A 19 -1.52 7.28 -14.30
N ALA A 20 -2.25 6.19 -14.47
CA ALA A 20 -2.68 5.29 -13.41
C ALA A 20 -1.98 3.93 -13.55
N SER A 21 -1.58 3.33 -12.43
CA SER A 21 -1.07 1.96 -12.43
C SER A 21 -2.20 0.96 -12.69
N GLN A 22 -1.82 -0.28 -13.00
CA GLN A 22 -2.76 -1.38 -12.91
C GLN A 22 -3.12 -1.64 -11.44
N TRP A 23 -4.24 -2.34 -11.23
CA TRP A 23 -4.60 -2.83 -9.90
C TRP A 23 -3.50 -3.73 -9.35
N HIS A 24 -3.11 -3.48 -8.11
CA HIS A 24 -2.14 -4.30 -7.38
C HIS A 24 -2.83 -5.00 -6.22
N LYS A 25 -2.73 -6.33 -6.16
CA LYS A 25 -3.31 -7.10 -5.07
C LYS A 25 -2.37 -7.07 -3.87
N ILE A 26 -2.85 -6.50 -2.76
CA ILE A 26 -2.18 -6.61 -1.47
C ILE A 26 -2.46 -8.00 -0.88
N ASN A 27 -1.42 -8.71 -0.49
CA ASN A 27 -1.52 -9.99 0.20
C ASN A 27 -0.96 -9.87 1.64
N GLN A 28 -1.22 -10.89 2.46
CA GLN A 28 -0.81 -10.88 3.87
C GLN A 28 0.71 -10.81 4.04
N GLU A 29 1.49 -11.47 3.18
CA GLU A 29 2.96 -11.43 3.25
C GLU A 29 3.51 -10.01 3.11
N GLN A 30 2.90 -9.18 2.24
CA GLN A 30 3.28 -7.78 2.10
C GLN A 30 2.93 -6.95 3.34
N ILE A 31 1.78 -7.24 3.97
CA ILE A 31 1.35 -6.59 5.21
C ILE A 31 2.32 -6.95 6.34
N ASP A 32 2.64 -8.23 6.50
CA ASP A 32 3.55 -8.71 7.55
C ASP A 32 4.97 -8.13 7.40
N LYS A 33 5.50 -8.07 6.16
CA LYS A 33 6.80 -7.42 5.89
C LYS A 33 6.80 -5.94 6.23
N PHE A 34 5.68 -5.25 6.04
CA PHE A 34 5.56 -3.84 6.42
C PHE A 34 5.59 -3.68 7.94
N ALA A 35 4.90 -4.57 8.68
CA ALA A 35 4.97 -4.63 10.14
C ALA A 35 6.40 -4.86 10.63
N GLU A 36 7.15 -5.80 10.03
CA GLU A 36 8.55 -6.04 10.34
C GLU A 36 9.43 -4.80 10.12
N ALA A 37 9.22 -4.07 9.02
CA ALA A 37 10.00 -2.90 8.68
C ALA A 37 9.70 -1.69 9.57
N THR A 38 8.49 -1.58 10.09
CA THR A 38 8.00 -0.41 10.84
C THR A 38 7.83 -0.65 12.34
N LEU A 39 7.98 -1.90 12.78
CA LEU A 39 7.71 -2.37 14.14
C LEU A 39 6.25 -2.19 14.57
N ASP A 40 5.33 -2.01 13.63
CA ASP A 40 3.89 -1.97 13.87
C ASP A 40 3.30 -3.38 13.77
N PHE A 41 3.25 -4.08 14.90
CA PHE A 41 2.65 -5.41 14.98
C PHE A 41 1.22 -5.37 15.52
N GLN A 42 0.48 -4.28 15.29
CA GLN A 42 -0.90 -4.21 15.73
C GLN A 42 -1.71 -5.35 15.11
N TRP A 43 -2.43 -6.08 15.95
CA TRP A 43 -3.10 -7.33 15.59
C TRP A 43 -4.08 -7.22 14.42
N ILE A 44 -4.61 -6.02 14.14
CA ILE A 44 -5.49 -5.78 12.99
C ILE A 44 -4.76 -5.96 11.64
N HIS A 45 -3.44 -5.92 11.63
CA HIS A 45 -2.60 -6.14 10.46
C HIS A 45 -2.08 -7.58 10.38
N CYS A 46 -1.64 -8.14 11.51
CA CYS A 46 -0.83 -9.38 11.51
C CYS A 46 -1.56 -10.63 12.06
N ASP A 47 -2.65 -10.48 12.82
CA ASP A 47 -3.34 -11.62 13.45
C ASP A 47 -4.65 -11.92 12.72
N GLN A 48 -4.59 -12.82 11.74
CA GLN A 48 -5.73 -13.19 10.90
C GLN A 48 -6.92 -13.77 11.69
N GLU A 49 -6.65 -14.60 12.69
CA GLU A 49 -7.72 -15.21 13.48
C GLU A 49 -8.41 -14.19 14.38
N LYS A 50 -7.63 -13.33 15.04
CA LYS A 50 -8.20 -12.27 15.88
C LYS A 50 -8.91 -11.21 15.05
N ALA A 51 -8.35 -10.81 13.91
CA ALA A 51 -8.95 -9.88 12.95
C ALA A 51 -10.30 -10.39 12.42
N LYS A 52 -10.39 -11.70 12.13
CA LYS A 52 -11.61 -12.33 11.66
C LYS A 52 -12.70 -12.46 12.73
N THR A 53 -12.33 -12.80 13.97
CA THR A 53 -13.28 -13.14 15.05
C THR A 53 -13.73 -11.95 15.87
N THR A 54 -12.87 -10.93 16.01
CA THR A 54 -13.11 -9.79 16.91
C THR A 54 -12.99 -8.43 16.21
N GLY A 55 -12.38 -8.40 15.03
CA GLY A 55 -12.13 -7.18 14.27
C GLY A 55 -13.39 -6.67 13.57
N PRO A 56 -13.54 -5.34 13.42
CA PRO A 56 -14.70 -4.74 12.76
C PRO A 56 -14.71 -4.98 11.24
N PHE A 57 -13.59 -5.43 10.66
CA PHE A 57 -13.41 -5.62 9.22
C PHE A 57 -13.57 -7.08 8.78
N GLY A 58 -13.62 -8.04 9.71
CA GLY A 58 -13.73 -9.47 9.42
C GLY A 58 -12.50 -10.10 8.75
N SER A 59 -11.41 -9.35 8.61
CA SER A 59 -10.10 -9.79 8.10
C SER A 59 -9.02 -8.80 8.53
N THR A 60 -7.76 -9.13 8.28
CA THR A 60 -6.64 -8.20 8.43
C THR A 60 -6.75 -7.07 7.41
N ILE A 61 -6.20 -5.91 7.77
CA ILE A 61 -6.13 -4.75 6.90
C ILE A 61 -4.68 -4.32 6.71
N ALA A 62 -4.37 -3.66 5.59
CA ALA A 62 -3.06 -3.07 5.40
C ALA A 62 -2.79 -1.92 6.39
N HIS A 63 -1.52 -1.59 6.57
CA HIS A 63 -1.11 -0.37 7.26
C HIS A 63 -1.50 0.86 6.42
N GLY A 64 -1.79 1.98 7.09
CA GLY A 64 -2.23 3.25 6.48
C GLY A 64 -1.11 4.19 6.06
#